data_AF-A0A2G9TAA5-F1
#
_entry.id   AF-A0A2G9TAA5-F1
#
_cell.length_a   1.000
_cell.length_b   1.000
_cell.length_c   1.000
_cell.angle_alpha   90.00
_cell.angle_beta   90.00
_cell.angle_gamma   90.00
#
_symmetry.space_group_name_H-M   'P 1'
#
loop_
_entity.id
_entity.type
_entity.pdbx_description
1 polymer ?
#
loop_
_entity_poly.entity_id
_entity_poly.type
_entity_poly.pdbx_seq_one_letter_code
_entity_poly.pdbx_strand_id
1 'polypeptide(L)' 'KGHLTQHLMIHSGGRPHQCNLCQKTFIFKFDLNRHMKIHAERGYSCRQCGRSFTRQQSLDEHALKCKTK' A
#
# COMPACT_ATOMS: atom_id res chain seq x y z
N LYS A 1 -28.09 2.49 -3.87
CA LYS A 1 -27.39 3.67 -4.41
C LYS A 1 -25.85 3.60 -4.31
N GLY A 2 -25.25 2.99 -3.26
CA GLY A 2 -23.78 2.90 -3.14
C GLY A 2 -23.05 2.05 -4.19
N HIS A 3 -23.66 0.98 -4.70
CA HIS A 3 -23.00 0.05 -5.65
C HIS A 3 -22.73 0.68 -7.03
N LEU A 4 -23.62 1.57 -7.51
CA LEU A 4 -23.46 2.23 -8.81
C LEU A 4 -22.33 3.27 -8.78
N THR A 5 -22.29 4.12 -7.75
CA THR A 5 -21.18 5.06 -7.53
C THR A 5 -19.85 4.32 -7.43
N GLN A 6 -19.86 3.19 -6.75
CA GLN A 6 -18.69 2.34 -6.55
C GLN A 6 -18.23 1.64 -7.85
N HIS A 7 -19.17 1.21 -8.70
CA HIS A 7 -18.88 0.69 -10.04
C HIS A 7 -18.28 1.76 -10.97
N LEU A 8 -18.82 2.99 -10.95
CA LEU A 8 -18.32 4.11 -11.77
C LEU A 8 -16.87 4.52 -11.42
N MET A 9 -16.42 4.23 -10.19
CA MET A 9 -15.04 4.48 -9.75
C MET A 9 -14.02 3.61 -10.48
N ILE A 10 -14.43 2.43 -10.96
CA ILE A 10 -13.59 1.56 -11.79
C ILE A 10 -13.31 2.24 -13.14
N HIS A 11 -14.35 2.81 -13.75
CA HIS A 11 -14.25 3.52 -15.03
C HIS A 11 -13.53 4.87 -14.91
N SER A 12 -13.74 5.58 -13.81
CA SER A 12 -13.14 6.90 -13.59
C SER A 12 -11.69 6.82 -13.07
N GLY A 13 -11.20 5.62 -12.74
CA GLY A 13 -9.89 5.44 -12.09
C GLY A 13 -9.83 5.96 -10.65
N GLY A 14 -10.96 6.38 -10.07
CA GLY A 14 -11.06 6.91 -8.72
C GLY A 14 -10.78 5.83 -7.69
N ARG A 15 -9.58 5.85 -7.09
CA ARG A 15 -9.19 4.93 -6.02
C ARG A 15 -8.90 5.73 -4.75
N PRO A 16 -9.94 6.08 -3.96
CA PRO A 16 -9.83 7.04 -2.86
C PRO A 16 -9.07 6.49 -1.67
N HIS A 17 -8.88 5.17 -1.59
CA HIS A 17 -8.24 4.52 -0.46
C HIS A 17 -6.78 4.22 -0.79
N GLN A 18 -5.88 5.11 -0.39
CA GLN A 18 -4.44 4.94 -0.57
C GLN A 18 -3.81 4.24 0.64
N CYS A 19 -2.88 3.32 0.38
CA CYS A 19 -1.98 2.77 1.38
C CYS A 19 -0.87 3.77 1.68
N ASN A 20 -0.77 4.23 2.92
CA ASN A 20 0.26 5.19 3.34
C ASN A 20 1.68 4.59 3.37
N LEU A 21 1.79 3.25 3.34
CA LEU A 21 3.07 2.57 3.27
C LEU A 21 3.53 2.51 1.80
N CYS A 22 2.86 1.75 0.94
CA CYS A 22 3.36 1.56 -0.44
C CYS A 22 2.70 2.44 -1.50
N GLN A 23 1.90 3.43 -1.11
CA GLN A 23 1.13 4.32 -2.01
C GLN A 23 0.16 3.63 -2.97
N LYS A 24 -0.04 2.30 -2.85
CA LYS A 24 -1.05 1.57 -3.63
C LYS A 24 -2.45 2.08 -3.31
N THR A 25 -3.25 2.28 -4.35
CA THR A 25 -4.61 2.78 -4.22
C THR A 25 -5.64 1.66 -4.45
N PHE A 26 -6.73 1.72 -3.70
CA PHE A 26 -7.83 0.76 -3.67
C PHE A 26 -9.16 1.48 -3.84
N ILE A 27 -10.12 0.81 -4.45
CA ILE A 27 -11.48 1.35 -4.62
C ILE A 27 -12.29 1.15 -3.33
N PHE A 28 -12.07 0.04 -2.61
CA PHE A 28 -12.80 -0.28 -1.39
C PHE A 28 -11.92 -0.24 -0.15
N LYS A 29 -12.48 0.28 0.96
CA LYS A 29 -11.82 0.29 2.26
C LYS A 29 -11.52 -1.13 2.77
N PHE A 30 -12.38 -2.10 2.49
CA PHE A 30 -12.15 -3.51 2.84
C PHE A 30 -10.89 -4.07 2.17
N ASP A 31 -10.65 -3.73 0.89
CA ASP A 31 -9.44 -4.16 0.18
C ASP A 31 -8.18 -3.52 0.75
N LEU A 32 -8.23 -2.22 1.08
CA LEU A 32 -7.13 -1.56 1.78
C LEU A 32 -6.86 -2.26 3.12
N ASN A 33 -7.90 -2.56 3.92
CA ASN A 33 -7.72 -3.18 5.22
C ASN A 33 -7.13 -4.60 5.10
N ARG A 34 -7.58 -5.39 4.12
CA ARG A 34 -6.99 -6.69 3.80
C ARG A 34 -5.54 -6.55 3.36
N HIS A 35 -5.22 -5.54 2.56
CA HIS A 35 -3.85 -5.25 2.15
C HIS A 35 -2.95 -4.85 3.32
N MET A 36 -3.46 -4.09 4.30
CA MET A 36 -2.68 -3.72 5.49
C MET A 36 -2.25 -4.93 6.32
N LYS A 37 -2.96 -6.06 6.26
CA LYS A 37 -2.51 -7.32 6.88
C LYS A 37 -1.19 -7.82 6.30
N ILE A 38 -0.98 -7.62 4.99
CA ILE A 38 0.27 -7.97 4.32
C ILE A 38 1.43 -7.12 4.87
N HIS A 39 1.17 -5.86 5.20
CA HIS A 39 2.13 -4.98 5.85
C HIS A 39 2.35 -5.34 7.32
N ALA A 40 1.32 -5.82 8.02
CA ALA A 40 1.48 -6.34 9.39
C ALA A 40 2.34 -7.62 9.41
N GLU A 41 2.15 -8.52 8.45
CA GLU A 41 3.00 -9.71 8.28
C GLU A 41 4.41 -9.35 7.79
N ARG A 42 4.50 -8.30 6.97
CA ARG A 42 5.76 -7.66 6.56
C ARG A 42 6.13 -6.56 7.55
N GLY A 43 6.42 -6.96 8.79
CA GLY A 43 6.67 -6.07 9.94
C GLY A 43 7.79 -5.03 9.77
N TYR A 44 8.52 -5.04 8.65
CA TYR A 44 9.64 -4.16 8.36
C TYR A 44 9.32 -3.26 7.16
N SER A 45 9.26 -1.95 7.36
CA SER A 45 8.93 -0.98 6.32
C SER A 45 10.01 0.08 6.17
N CYS A 46 10.39 0.40 4.93
CA CYS A 46 11.31 1.48 4.63
C CYS A 46 10.59 2.81 4.84
N ARG A 47 11.10 3.67 5.74
CA ARG A 47 10.54 5.00 5.97
C ARG A 47 10.71 5.96 4.78
N GLN A 48 11.65 5.68 3.88
CA GLN A 48 12.02 6.59 2.80
C GLN A 48 11.17 6.40 1.53
N CYS A 49 10.92 5.15 1.14
CA CYS A 49 10.07 4.84 -0.03
C CYS A 49 8.79 4.08 0.33
N GLY A 50 8.60 3.73 1.61
CA GLY A 50 7.39 3.08 2.09
C GLY A 50 7.23 1.60 1.71
N ARG A 51 8.27 1.00 1.12
CA ARG A 51 8.28 -0.41 0.72
C ARG A 51 8.38 -1.33 1.95
N SER A 52 7.62 -2.42 1.97
CA SER A 52 7.59 -3.36 3.11
C SER A 52 8.20 -4.72 2.79
N PHE A 53 8.79 -5.33 3.81
CA PHE A 53 9.62 -6.52 3.77
C PHE A 53 9.22 -7.49 4.88
N THR A 54 9.33 -8.79 4.61
CA THR A 54 9.07 -9.86 5.59
C THR A 54 10.22 -10.05 6.58
N ARG A 55 11.41 -9.53 6.28
CA ARG A 55 12.63 -9.70 7.09
C ARG A 55 13.35 -8.36 7.26
N GLN A 56 13.91 -8.14 8.45
CA GLN A 56 14.70 -6.96 8.79
C GLN A 56 15.92 -6.83 7.87
N GLN A 57 16.66 -7.93 7.62
CA GLN A 57 17.81 -7.93 6.71
C GLN A 57 17.46 -7.42 5.30
N SER A 58 16.32 -7.83 4.75
CA SER A 58 15.86 -7.36 3.44
C SER A 58 15.50 -5.88 3.45
N LEU A 59 15.01 -5.36 4.58
CA LEU A 59 14.81 -3.93 4.77
C LEU A 59 16.15 -3.20 4.86
N ASP A 60 17.13 -3.69 5.61
CA ASP A 60 18.44 -3.04 5.78
C ASP A 60 19.21 -2.98 4.46
N GLU A 61 19.29 -4.09 3.73
CA GLU A 61 19.90 -4.14 2.39
C GLU A 61 19.21 -3.18 1.42
N HIS A 62 17.87 -3.11 1.50
CA HIS A 62 17.11 -2.17 0.71
C HIS A 62 17.37 -0.72 1.14
N ALA A 63 17.38 -0.41 2.45
CA ALA A 63 17.53 0.93 2.99
C ALA A 63 18.88 1.55 2.61
N LEU A 64 19.97 0.76 2.60
CA LEU A 64 21.28 1.21 2.15
C LEU A 64 21.30 1.60 0.65
N LYS A 65 20.46 0.96 -0.16
CA LYS A 65 20.32 1.21 -1.60
C LYS A 65 19.16 2.15 -1.93
N CYS A 66 18.33 2.50 -0.95
CA CYS A 66 17.12 3.27 -1.12
C CYS A 66 17.48 4.75 -1.31
N LYS A 67 17.92 5.10 -2.52
CA LYS A 67 18.12 6.48 -2.94
C LYS A 67 16.77 7.05 -3.40
N THR A 68 15.97 7.50 -2.46
CA THR A 68 14.81 8.36 -2.78
C THR A 68 15.29 9.81 -2.67
N LYS A 69 15.22 10.53 -3.80
CA LYS A 69 15.37 11.98 -3.89
C LYS A 69 14.35 12.67 -2.98
#